data_AF-L7F556-F1
#
_entry.id   AF-L7F556-F1
#
_cell.length_a   1.000
_cell.length_b   1.000
_cell.length_c   1.000
_cell.angle_alpha   90.00
_cell.angle_beta   90.00
_cell.angle_gamma   90.00
#
_symmetry.space_group_name_H-M   'P 1'
#
loop_
_entity.id
_entity.type
_entity.pdbx_description
1 polymer ?
#
loop_
_entity_poly.entity_id
_entity_poly.type
_entity_poly.pdbx_seq_one_letter_code
_entity_poly.pdbx_strand_id
1 'polypeptide(L)'
;MRPGSLIERLQIFAEQAGMPYIDGKKACSHSRRAGANTDMAEWGVSLSKRSKAGRWADGSHTADTVYDRRHGVGTRDPLAAVPLYGGPTHAPVAEARAQRAAEETTG
;
A
#
# COMPACT_ATOMS: atom_id res chain seq x y z
N MET A 1 20.73 -3.70 7.07
CA MET A 1 19.89 -4.66 6.31
C MET A 1 20.31 -4.66 4.83
N ARG A 2 21.09 -5.66 4.38
CA ARG A 2 21.25 -6.14 2.99
C ARG A 2 21.81 -7.58 3.06
N PRO A 3 21.55 -8.49 2.10
CA PRO A 3 20.90 -8.34 0.81
C PRO A 3 19.49 -8.95 0.76
N GLY A 4 18.81 -8.73 -0.36
CA GLY A 4 17.51 -9.29 -0.68
C GLY A 4 16.72 -8.32 -1.54
N SER A 5 16.22 -8.79 -2.68
CA SER A 5 15.52 -7.97 -3.67
C SER A 5 14.39 -7.15 -3.01
N LEU A 6 13.95 -6.03 -3.63
CA LEU A 6 12.78 -5.27 -3.16
C LEU A 6 11.60 -6.21 -2.82
N ILE A 7 11.47 -7.30 -3.57
CA ILE A 7 10.44 -8.33 -3.41
C ILE A 7 10.56 -9.06 -2.06
N GLU A 8 11.74 -9.47 -1.63
CA GLU A 8 11.94 -10.17 -0.35
C GLU A 8 11.57 -9.27 0.84
N ARG A 9 11.92 -7.98 0.76
CA ARG A 9 11.53 -7.02 1.81
C ARG A 9 10.03 -6.82 1.88
N LEU A 10 9.37 -6.75 0.71
CA LEU A 10 7.92 -6.63 0.63
C LEU A 10 7.21 -7.85 1.24
N GLN A 11 7.76 -9.05 1.06
CA GLN A 11 7.23 -10.28 1.63
C GLN A 11 7.38 -10.29 3.16
N ILE A 12 8.54 -9.93 3.69
CA ILE A 12 8.77 -9.84 5.15
C ILE A 12 7.77 -8.88 5.80
N PHE A 13 7.57 -7.69 5.22
CA PHE A 13 6.59 -6.74 5.76
C PHE A 13 5.15 -7.24 5.67
N ALA A 14 4.81 -7.95 4.59
CA ALA A 14 3.49 -8.55 4.44
C ALA A 14 3.26 -9.67 5.47
N GLU A 15 4.26 -10.51 5.74
CA GLU A 15 4.23 -11.52 6.80
C GLU A 15 4.07 -10.89 8.19
N GLN A 16 4.85 -9.85 8.50
CA GLN A 16 4.75 -9.11 9.77
C GLN A 16 3.39 -8.45 9.99
N ALA A 17 2.72 -8.05 8.91
CA ALA A 17 1.36 -7.51 8.95
C ALA A 17 0.28 -8.61 9.05
N GLY A 18 0.64 -9.90 9.15
CA GLY A 18 -0.31 -11.01 9.12
C GLY A 18 -0.98 -11.21 7.75
N MET A 19 -0.40 -10.64 6.69
CA MET A 19 -0.97 -10.56 5.35
C MET A 19 -0.02 -11.05 4.24
N PRO A 20 0.52 -12.27 4.34
CA PRO A 20 1.48 -12.78 3.35
C PRO A 20 0.87 -13.00 1.96
N TYR A 21 -0.46 -13.01 1.85
CA TYR A 21 -1.19 -13.21 0.60
C TYR A 21 -2.25 -12.12 0.41
N ILE A 22 -2.38 -11.64 -0.83
CA ILE A 22 -3.44 -10.75 -1.28
C ILE A 22 -4.14 -11.46 -2.44
N ASP A 23 -5.41 -11.82 -2.23
CA ASP A 23 -6.26 -12.55 -3.20
C ASP A 23 -5.66 -13.87 -3.67
N GLY A 24 -5.20 -14.68 -2.71
CA GLY A 24 -4.60 -16.01 -2.97
C GLY A 24 -3.22 -15.96 -3.62
N LYS A 25 -2.67 -14.77 -3.91
CA LYS A 25 -1.33 -14.58 -4.47
C LYS A 25 -0.40 -14.02 -3.40
N LYS A 26 0.86 -14.48 -3.38
CA LYS A 26 1.89 -13.95 -2.47
C LYS A 26 1.99 -12.43 -2.61
N ALA A 27 2.05 -11.73 -1.49
CA ALA A 27 2.26 -10.29 -1.46
C ALA A 27 3.62 -9.94 -2.09
N CYS A 28 3.57 -9.32 -3.27
CA CYS A 28 4.73 -8.94 -4.08
C CYS A 28 4.43 -7.65 -4.88
N SER A 29 5.43 -7.15 -5.63
CA SER A 29 5.29 -5.96 -6.48
C SER A 29 4.11 -6.06 -7.46
N HIS A 30 3.86 -7.23 -8.03
CA HIS A 30 2.76 -7.45 -8.98
C HIS A 30 1.39 -7.41 -8.28
N SER A 31 1.27 -8.03 -7.10
CA SER A 31 0.03 -7.99 -6.33
C SER A 31 -0.36 -6.57 -5.89
N ARG A 32 0.62 -5.71 -5.60
CA ARG A 32 0.36 -4.29 -5.25
C ARG A 32 -0.06 -3.47 -6.46
N ARG A 33 0.54 -3.72 -7.63
CA ARG A 33 0.11 -3.10 -8.89
C ARG A 33 -1.33 -3.48 -9.26
N ALA A 34 -1.71 -4.74 -8.98
CA ALA A 34 -3.08 -5.20 -9.18
C ALA A 34 -4.07 -4.45 -8.28
N GLY A 35 -3.77 -4.28 -6.99
CA GLY A 35 -4.60 -3.49 -6.07
C GLY A 35 -4.83 -2.07 -6.58
N ALA A 36 -3.76 -1.30 -6.80
CA ALA A 36 -3.89 0.09 -7.26
C ALA A 36 -4.61 0.23 -8.61
N ASN A 37 -4.44 -0.74 -9.53
CA ASN A 37 -5.17 -0.75 -10.79
C ASN A 37 -6.67 -1.04 -10.58
N THR A 38 -7.01 -1.94 -9.66
CA THR A 38 -8.39 -2.27 -9.29
C THR A 38 -9.08 -1.05 -8.69
N ASP A 39 -8.45 -0.35 -7.73
CA ASP A 39 -9.01 0.86 -7.11
C ASP A 39 -9.30 1.95 -8.16
N MET A 40 -8.35 2.17 -9.08
CA MET A 40 -8.54 3.11 -10.19
C MET A 40 -9.67 2.68 -11.14
N ALA A 41 -9.81 1.39 -11.42
CA ALA A 41 -10.87 0.88 -12.27
C ALA A 41 -12.25 1.05 -11.59
N GLU A 42 -12.35 0.78 -10.28
CA GLU A 42 -13.55 0.99 -9.47
C GLU A 42 -13.97 2.46 -9.41
N TRP A 43 -13.01 3.38 -9.40
CA TRP A 43 -13.27 4.82 -9.52
C TRP A 43 -13.54 5.30 -10.95
N GLY A 44 -13.68 4.38 -11.92
CA GLY A 44 -14.02 4.71 -13.31
C GLY A 44 -12.87 5.35 -14.09
N VAL A 45 -11.61 5.20 -13.66
CA VAL A 45 -10.46 5.72 -14.40
C VAL A 45 -10.28 4.92 -15.68
N SER A 46 -10.21 5.62 -16.82
CA SER A 46 -10.07 5.00 -18.13
C SER A 46 -8.78 4.17 -18.26
N LEU A 47 -8.84 3.11 -19.07
CA LEU A 47 -7.70 2.24 -19.37
C LEU A 47 -6.46 3.04 -19.81
N SER A 48 -6.61 4.05 -20.67
CA SER A 48 -5.50 4.91 -21.11
C SER A 48 -4.80 5.60 -19.93
N LYS A 49 -5.56 6.15 -18.97
CA LYS A 49 -5.00 6.81 -17.78
C LYS A 49 -4.33 5.80 -16.84
N ARG A 50 -4.93 4.62 -16.65
CA ARG A 50 -4.35 3.54 -15.84
C ARG A 50 -3.07 3.01 -16.47
N SER A 51 -3.02 2.84 -17.78
CA SER A 51 -1.82 2.42 -18.51
C SER A 51 -0.69 3.45 -18.42
N LYS A 52 -1.01 4.74 -18.51
CA LYS A 52 -0.04 5.80 -18.26
C LYS A 52 0.51 5.77 -16.83
N ALA A 53 -0.36 5.60 -15.83
CA ALA A 53 0.05 5.52 -14.42
C ALA A 53 0.91 4.27 -14.13
N GLY A 54 0.56 3.13 -14.73
CA GLY A 54 1.31 1.88 -14.66
C GLY A 54 2.61 1.87 -15.46
N ARG A 55 2.87 2.92 -16.26
CA ARG A 55 3.98 3.00 -17.23
C ARG A 55 3.97 1.82 -18.20
N TRP A 56 2.79 1.42 -18.66
CA TRP A 56 2.65 0.44 -19.74
C TRP A 56 2.70 1.13 -21.09
N ALA A 57 3.00 0.35 -22.14
CA ALA A 57 3.02 0.85 -23.50
C ALA A 57 1.64 1.40 -23.91
N ASP A 58 1.63 2.36 -24.83
CA ASP A 58 0.40 2.88 -25.40
C ASP A 58 -0.37 1.75 -26.11
N GLY A 59 -1.68 1.69 -25.89
CA GLY A 59 -2.54 0.59 -26.37
C GLY A 59 -2.41 -0.72 -25.57
N SER A 60 -1.60 -0.77 -24.51
CA SER A 60 -1.49 -1.95 -23.67
C SER A 60 -2.78 -2.22 -22.89
N HIS A 61 -3.25 -3.47 -22.96
CA HIS A 61 -4.35 -4.00 -22.16
C HIS A 61 -3.89 -4.65 -20.85
N THR A 62 -2.60 -4.57 -20.50
CA THR A 62 -2.01 -5.21 -19.31
C THR A 62 -2.73 -4.82 -18.01
N ALA A 63 -3.26 -3.59 -17.96
CA ALA A 63 -4.12 -3.13 -16.86
C ALA A 63 -5.29 -4.08 -16.63
N ASP A 64 -6.00 -4.42 -17.70
CA ASP A 64 -7.27 -5.14 -17.66
C ASP A 64 -7.08 -6.66 -17.75
N THR A 65 -5.95 -7.12 -18.31
CA THR A 65 -5.72 -8.55 -18.54
C THR A 65 -4.85 -9.21 -17.47
N VAL A 66 -3.96 -8.46 -16.83
CA VAL A 66 -2.97 -9.00 -15.86
C VAL A 66 -3.19 -8.44 -14.46
N TYR A 67 -3.57 -7.17 -14.36
CA TYR A 67 -3.69 -6.44 -13.09
C TYR A 67 -5.13 -6.09 -12.71
N ASP A 68 -6.11 -6.59 -13.45
CA ASP A 68 -7.51 -6.53 -13.06
C ASP A 68 -7.82 -7.64 -12.06
N ARG A 69 -8.32 -7.27 -10.90
CA ARG A 69 -8.87 -8.22 -9.93
C ARG A 69 -10.37 -8.22 -10.12
N ARG A 70 -10.94 -9.42 -10.30
CA ARG A 70 -12.39 -9.60 -10.41
C ARG A 70 -13.07 -8.84 -9.26
N HIS A 71 -13.96 -7.93 -9.62
CA HIS A 71 -14.78 -7.15 -8.69
C HIS A 71 -15.37 -8.04 -7.59
N GLY A 72 -15.24 -7.60 -6.34
CA GLY A 72 -15.82 -8.26 -5.17
C GLY A 72 -14.84 -9.04 -4.29
N VAL A 73 -13.55 -9.09 -4.62
CA VAL A 73 -12.53 -9.68 -3.74
C VAL A 73 -11.85 -8.56 -2.92
N GLY A 74 -12.28 -8.41 -1.67
CA GLY A 74 -11.54 -7.64 -0.66
C GLY A 74 -11.99 -6.18 -0.47
N THR A 75 -13.23 -5.96 -0.02
CA THR A 75 -13.62 -4.73 0.71
C THR A 75 -12.92 -4.60 2.08
N ARG A 76 -12.07 -5.56 2.43
CA ARG A 76 -11.28 -5.57 3.64
C ARG A 76 -9.98 -4.83 3.34
N ASP A 77 -9.94 -3.54 3.65
CA ASP A 77 -8.69 -2.79 3.63
C ASP A 77 -7.67 -3.52 4.53
N PRO A 78 -6.62 -4.12 3.94
CA PRO A 78 -5.63 -4.88 4.67
C PRO A 78 -4.85 -4.05 5.70
N LEU A 79 -4.85 -2.73 5.52
CA LEU A 79 -4.16 -1.77 6.35
C LEU A 79 -5.09 -1.13 7.39
N ALA A 80 -6.39 -1.43 7.39
CA ALA A 80 -7.31 -0.90 8.40
C ALA A 80 -6.93 -1.33 9.84
N ALA A 81 -6.28 -2.49 9.98
CA ALA A 81 -5.77 -2.98 11.26
C ALA A 81 -4.32 -2.56 11.54
N VAL A 82 -3.63 -1.97 10.56
CA VAL A 82 -2.26 -1.48 10.72
C VAL A 82 -2.35 -0.05 11.24
N PRO A 83 -1.86 0.25 12.46
CA PRO A 83 -1.81 1.61 12.95
C PRO A 83 -1.02 2.45 11.96
N LEU A 84 -1.67 3.43 11.32
CA LEU A 84 -0.97 4.49 10.62
C LEU A 84 0.01 5.08 11.64
N TYR A 85 1.31 5.00 11.32
CA TYR A 85 2.44 5.47 12.14
C TYR A 85 2.97 4.54 13.25
N GLY A 86 2.63 3.23 13.24
CA GLY A 86 3.38 2.21 13.99
C GLY A 86 3.21 2.30 15.52
N GLY A 87 2.65 1.26 16.12
CA GLY A 87 2.43 1.21 17.58
C GLY A 87 3.71 1.39 18.42
N PRO A 88 3.62 1.11 19.74
CA PRO A 88 4.05 1.88 20.93
C PRO A 88 5.16 2.96 20.88
N THR A 89 5.84 3.22 19.76
CA THR A 89 6.86 4.26 19.58
C THR A 89 6.28 5.68 19.58
N HIS A 90 4.95 5.83 19.68
CA HIS A 90 4.23 7.10 19.67
C HIS A 90 4.27 7.87 21.00
N ALA A 91 4.45 7.21 22.13
CA ALA A 91 4.55 7.88 23.43
C ALA A 91 5.66 8.96 23.46
N PRO A 92 6.91 8.67 23.07
CA PRO A 92 7.97 9.68 23.09
C PRO A 92 7.78 10.80 22.06
N VAL A 93 7.13 10.55 20.92
CA VAL A 93 6.87 11.60 19.90
C VAL A 93 5.72 12.52 20.31
N ALA A 94 4.67 11.97 20.94
CA ALA A 94 3.58 12.75 21.52
C ALA A 94 4.07 13.59 22.69
N GLU A 95 4.92 13.03 23.55
CA GLU A 95 5.56 13.73 24.67
C GLU A 95 6.46 14.88 24.17
N ALA A 96 7.30 14.63 23.15
CA ALA A 96 8.14 15.67 22.55
C ALA A 96 7.33 16.81 21.89
N ARG A 97 6.17 16.51 21.30
CA ARG A 97 5.27 17.54 20.75
C ARG A 97 4.57 18.34 21.84
N ALA A 98 4.15 17.70 22.92
CA ALA A 98 3.52 18.36 24.06
C ALA A 98 4.51 19.29 24.78
N GLN A 99 5.77 18.88 24.92
CA GLN A 99 6.84 19.72 25.48
C GLN A 99 7.09 20.98 24.64
N ARG A 100 7.19 20.84 23.31
CA ARG A 100 7.34 22.01 22.42
C ARG A 100 6.17 22.99 22.49
N ALA A 101 4.94 22.48 22.55
CA ALA A 101 3.76 23.35 22.67
C ALA A 101 3.74 24.11 24.01
N ALA A 102 4.18 23.48 25.10
CA ALA A 102 4.29 24.14 26.41
C ALA A 102 5.39 25.22 26.45
N GLU A 103 6.52 24.99 25.77
CA GLU A 103 7.59 25.99 25.60
C GLU A 103 7.11 27.21 24.78
N GLU A 104 6.32 27.00 23.73
CA GLU A 104 5.75 28.08 22.90
C GLU A 104 4.64 28.88 23.60
N THR A 105 4.01 28.35 24.66
CA THR A 105 2.93 29.05 25.38
C THR A 105 3.45 29.89 26.56
N THR A 106 4.74 29.75 26.91
CA THR A 106 5.35 30.40 28.08
C THR A 106 6.38 31.47 27.70
N GLY A 107 6.56 31.77 26.41
CA GLY A 107 7.37 32.86 25.87
C GLY A 107 6.52 33.94 25.22
#